data_AF-A0A7V3UZD4-F1
#
_entry.id   AF-A0A7V3UZD4-F1
#
_cell.length_a   1.000
_cell.length_b   1.000
_cell.length_c   1.000
_cell.angle_alpha   90.00
_cell.angle_beta   90.00
_cell.angle_gamma   90.00
#
_symmetry.space_group_name_H-M   'P 1'
#
loop_
_entity.id
_entity.type
_entity.pdbx_description
1 polymer ?
#
loop_
_entity_poly.entity_id
_entity_poly.type
_entity_poly.pdbx_seq_one_letter_code
_entity_poly.pdbx_strand_id
1 'polypeptide(L)'
;MSKTITTVIIILLGGLAWGTGDAVIAPSTGITAVPAVKQVKPGTDEITIPRMLSYQGRLTDSLGNPVPDGNYELTFRLYTQETGGTPFWTETQTVEVRGGVFFVRLGAVNPINNLPDEGTLYFGMQVGTGQELTPRLPIVSSAYAFKADTANYASPIGPAGGDLTGNYPSPSIAQNAITSDHIQDGTIVRADVAPDFKAPYADTADYA
;
A
#
# COMPACT_ATOMS: atom_id res chain seq x y z
N MET A 1 13.55 27.49 35.54
CA MET A 1 12.59 27.07 36.60
C MET A 1 11.48 28.11 36.60
N SER A 2 10.19 27.83 36.49
CA SER A 2 9.38 26.65 36.77
C SER A 2 8.11 26.70 35.90
N LYS A 3 7.59 25.54 35.49
CA LYS A 3 6.28 25.38 34.83
C LYS A 3 5.19 25.30 35.90
N THR A 4 4.03 25.88 35.66
CA THR A 4 2.82 25.65 36.47
C THR A 4 1.73 25.07 35.57
N ILE A 5 1.34 23.82 35.82
CA ILE A 5 0.18 23.14 35.23
C ILE A 5 -0.75 22.82 36.38
N THR A 6 -2.03 23.20 36.27
CA THR A 6 -3.10 22.71 37.16
C THR A 6 -4.44 22.87 36.44
N THR A 7 -5.17 21.76 36.25
CA THR A 7 -6.49 21.51 36.88
C THR A 7 -7.05 20.16 36.40
N VAL A 8 -7.49 19.38 37.38
CA VAL A 8 -8.10 18.04 37.31
C VAL A 8 -9.62 18.20 37.41
N ILE A 9 -10.40 17.39 36.69
CA ILE A 9 -11.82 17.14 37.01
C ILE A 9 -12.07 15.62 36.98
N ILE A 10 -12.46 15.09 38.14
CA ILE A 10 -12.93 13.73 38.41
C ILE A 10 -14.45 13.77 38.49
N ILE A 11 -15.15 12.83 37.86
CA ILE A 11 -16.58 12.59 38.09
C ILE A 11 -16.79 11.12 38.46
N LEU A 12 -17.49 10.92 39.57
CA LEU A 12 -17.67 9.67 40.32
C LEU A 12 -19.16 9.27 40.28
N LEU A 13 -19.48 8.02 39.94
CA LEU A 13 -20.77 7.33 40.14
C LEU A 13 -20.49 5.82 39.98
N GLY A 14 -20.83 4.84 40.83
CA GLY A 14 -21.73 4.75 41.97
C GLY A 14 -22.60 3.48 41.81
N GLY A 15 -22.38 2.42 42.59
CA GLY A 15 -23.30 1.27 42.65
C GLY A 15 -22.65 -0.09 43.02
N LEU A 16 -22.70 -0.47 44.29
CA LEU A 16 -22.36 -1.78 44.84
C LEU A 16 -23.66 -2.42 45.34
N ALA A 17 -23.99 -3.64 44.91
CA ALA A 17 -25.10 -4.42 45.47
C ALA A 17 -24.70 -5.90 45.55
N TRP A 18 -24.83 -6.48 46.75
CA TRP A 18 -24.74 -7.93 46.98
C TRP A 18 -26.15 -8.41 47.35
N GLY A 19 -26.63 -9.46 46.67
CA GLY A 19 -27.90 -10.11 46.97
C GLY A 19 -27.76 -11.62 46.75
N THR A 20 -27.94 -12.38 47.82
CA THR A 20 -28.03 -13.85 47.87
C THR A 20 -29.45 -14.30 47.53
N GLY A 21 -29.63 -15.34 46.72
CA GLY A 21 -30.93 -16.02 46.57
C GLY A 21 -31.11 -16.85 45.31
N ASP A 22 -31.03 -18.16 45.49
CA ASP A 22 -31.73 -19.27 44.83
C ASP A 22 -31.49 -19.64 43.35
N ALA A 23 -30.90 -20.83 43.19
CA ALA A 23 -30.72 -21.54 41.94
C ALA A 23 -32.04 -22.13 41.43
N VAL A 24 -32.35 -21.89 40.15
CA VAL A 24 -33.25 -22.74 39.37
C VAL A 24 -32.49 -23.25 38.15
N ILE A 25 -32.31 -24.56 38.11
CA ILE A 25 -31.69 -25.33 37.03
C ILE A 25 -32.68 -25.42 35.86
N ALA A 26 -32.22 -25.13 34.65
CA ALA A 26 -32.84 -25.58 33.39
C ALA A 26 -31.76 -26.29 32.52
N PRO A 27 -32.12 -27.34 31.76
CA PRO A 27 -31.20 -28.37 31.31
C PRO A 27 -30.29 -27.98 30.14
N SER A 28 -29.09 -28.58 30.15
CA SER A 28 -28.05 -28.48 29.15
C SER A 28 -28.39 -29.21 27.84
N THR A 29 -28.15 -28.56 26.72
CA THR A 29 -27.73 -29.25 25.48
C THR A 29 -26.53 -28.50 24.91
N GLY A 30 -25.37 -29.12 25.05
CA GLY A 30 -24.08 -28.53 24.73
C GLY A 30 -23.85 -28.37 23.22
N ILE A 31 -23.30 -27.21 22.87
CA ILE A 31 -22.24 -27.07 21.89
C ILE A 31 -21.28 -26.07 22.54
N THR A 32 -20.21 -26.56 23.15
CA THR A 32 -19.07 -25.69 23.48
C THR A 32 -18.56 -25.14 22.16
N ALA A 33 -18.85 -23.86 21.89
CA ALA A 33 -18.19 -23.13 20.82
C ALA A 33 -16.69 -23.30 21.04
N VAL A 34 -16.00 -23.92 20.08
CA VAL A 34 -14.55 -23.86 19.99
C VAL A 34 -14.20 -22.38 20.06
N PRO A 35 -13.32 -21.92 20.97
CA PRO A 35 -12.94 -20.52 21.00
C PRO A 35 -12.40 -20.20 19.60
N ALA A 36 -13.00 -19.21 18.94
CA ALA A 36 -12.50 -18.71 17.69
C ALA A 36 -11.02 -18.37 17.92
N VAL A 37 -10.13 -19.13 17.29
CA VAL A 37 -8.74 -18.71 17.15
C VAL A 37 -8.85 -17.35 16.48
N LYS A 38 -8.56 -16.27 17.21
CA LYS A 38 -8.27 -14.99 16.57
C LYS A 38 -7.16 -15.30 15.60
N GLN A 39 -7.48 -15.39 14.31
CA GLN A 39 -6.50 -15.38 13.25
C GLN A 39 -5.68 -14.13 13.52
N VAL A 40 -4.45 -14.30 14.01
CA VAL A 40 -3.46 -13.25 13.93
C VAL A 40 -3.25 -13.12 12.44
N LYS A 41 -3.96 -12.17 11.80
CA LYS A 41 -3.54 -11.63 10.52
C LYS A 41 -2.06 -11.32 10.75
N PRO A 42 -1.12 -11.99 10.07
CA PRO A 42 0.26 -11.56 10.13
C PRO A 42 0.20 -10.07 9.85
N GLY A 43 0.62 -9.25 10.82
CA GLY A 43 0.75 -7.83 10.59
C GLY A 43 1.64 -7.75 9.37
N THR A 44 1.07 -7.36 8.23
CA THR A 44 1.84 -7.02 7.07
C THR A 44 2.54 -5.72 7.46
N ASP A 45 3.60 -5.83 8.24
CA ASP A 45 4.70 -4.90 8.12
C ASP A 45 5.22 -5.16 6.71
N GLU A 46 4.54 -4.56 5.74
CA GLU A 46 5.02 -4.50 4.37
C GLU A 46 6.43 -3.98 4.49
N ILE A 47 7.41 -4.77 4.04
CA ILE A 47 8.78 -4.31 3.87
C ILE A 47 8.67 -3.15 2.88
N THR A 48 8.53 -1.94 3.41
CA THR A 48 8.41 -0.72 2.63
C THR A 48 9.82 -0.44 2.17
N ILE A 49 10.14 -0.86 0.95
CA ILE A 49 11.41 -0.52 0.32
C ILE A 49 11.42 1.01 0.19
N PRO A 50 12.37 1.73 0.82
CA PRO A 50 12.36 3.18 0.76
C PRO A 50 12.54 3.65 -0.67
N ARG A 51 11.49 4.25 -1.24
CA ARG A 51 11.50 4.83 -2.58
C ARG A 51 12.13 6.22 -2.50
N MET A 52 13.45 6.25 -2.65
CA MET A 52 14.25 7.47 -2.53
C MET A 52 14.89 7.84 -3.87
N LEU A 53 14.94 9.14 -4.17
CA LEU A 53 15.58 9.67 -5.37
C LEU A 53 16.80 10.51 -4.98
N SER A 54 17.97 10.18 -5.52
CA SER A 54 19.17 11.02 -5.35
C SER A 54 19.12 12.19 -6.32
N TYR A 55 19.35 13.41 -5.82
CA TYR A 55 19.41 14.62 -6.62
C TYR A 55 20.65 15.43 -6.26
N GLN A 56 21.29 16.02 -7.28
CA GLN A 56 22.43 16.92 -7.12
C GLN A 56 22.16 18.20 -7.89
N GLY A 57 22.60 19.32 -7.34
CA GLY A 57 22.38 20.62 -7.97
C GLY A 57 23.43 21.63 -7.58
N ARG A 58 23.44 22.75 -8.29
CA ARG A 58 24.25 23.92 -7.96
C ARG A 58 23.34 25.13 -7.78
N LEU A 59 23.46 25.81 -6.65
CA LEU A 59 22.81 27.07 -6.36
C LEU A 59 23.75 28.22 -6.72
N THR A 60 23.23 29.16 -7.50
CA THR A 60 23.93 30.39 -7.88
C THR A 60 23.07 31.61 -7.57
N ASP A 61 23.71 32.75 -7.39
CA ASP A 61 23.03 34.05 -7.37
C ASP A 61 22.59 34.48 -8.78
N SER A 62 21.96 35.65 -8.88
CA SER A 62 21.52 36.25 -10.15
C SER A 62 22.67 36.63 -11.10
N LEU A 63 23.91 36.67 -10.59
CA LEU A 63 25.13 36.95 -11.34
C LEU A 63 25.85 35.65 -11.75
N GLY A 64 25.32 34.49 -11.37
CA GLY A 64 25.90 33.17 -11.67
C GLY A 64 27.00 32.72 -10.70
N ASN A 65 27.29 33.49 -9.64
CA ASN A 65 28.26 33.09 -8.63
C ASN A 65 27.65 32.01 -7.72
N PRO A 66 28.44 31.02 -7.27
CA PRO A 66 27.94 30.05 -6.31
C PRO A 66 27.52 30.75 -5.02
N VAL A 67 26.41 30.29 -4.42
CA VAL A 67 26.01 30.78 -3.10
C VAL A 67 27.07 30.41 -2.04
N PRO A 68 27.21 31.21 -0.96
CA PRO A 68 28.14 30.91 0.12
C PRO A 68 27.92 29.52 0.73
N ASP A 69 28.97 28.97 1.33
CA ASP A 69 28.88 27.70 2.05
C ASP A 69 27.99 27.85 3.29
N GLY A 70 27.11 26.88 3.52
CA GLY A 70 26.19 26.90 4.65
C GLY A 70 25.00 25.96 4.50
N ASN A 71 24.11 25.99 5.49
CA ASN A 71 22.88 25.22 5.47
C ASN A 71 21.75 26.05 4.89
N TYR A 72 21.05 25.50 3.90
CA TYR A 72 19.92 26.12 3.23
C TYR A 72 18.68 25.27 3.43
N GLU A 73 17.57 25.91 3.77
CA GLU A 73 16.26 25.25 3.73
C GLU A 73 15.80 25.18 2.27
N LEU A 74 15.63 23.95 1.77
CA LEU A 74 15.18 23.69 0.42
C LEU A 74 13.85 22.96 0.48
N THR A 75 12.88 23.46 -0.28
CA THR A 75 11.60 22.77 -0.50
C THR A 75 11.59 22.20 -1.91
N PHE A 76 11.38 20.89 -2.01
CA PHE A 76 11.32 20.10 -3.23
C PHE A 76 9.90 19.70 -3.53
N ARG A 77 9.53 19.72 -4.81
CA ARG A 77 8.17 19.43 -5.25
C ARG A 77 8.18 18.63 -6.55
N LEU A 78 7.21 17.72 -6.67
CA LEU A 78 6.98 16.96 -7.89
C LEU A 78 5.61 17.28 -8.46
N TYR A 79 5.56 17.43 -9.78
CA TYR A 79 4.39 17.85 -10.53
C TYR A 79 4.18 16.95 -11.76
N THR A 80 2.94 16.90 -12.24
CA THR A 80 2.58 16.35 -13.55
C THR A 80 2.46 17.43 -14.64
N GLN A 81 2.72 18.69 -14.29
CA GLN A 81 2.59 19.85 -15.17
C GLN A 81 3.85 20.73 -15.10
N GLU A 82 4.28 21.22 -16.26
CA GLU A 82 5.48 22.07 -16.40
C GLU A 82 5.34 23.42 -15.69
N THR A 83 4.14 24.01 -15.73
CA THR A 83 3.82 25.28 -15.08
C THR A 83 2.47 25.17 -14.36
N GLY A 84 2.29 25.96 -13.29
CA GLY A 84 1.08 25.90 -12.47
C GLY A 84 0.90 24.53 -11.79
N GLY A 85 -0.35 24.11 -11.60
CA GLY A 85 -0.69 22.83 -10.99
C GLY A 85 -0.40 22.74 -9.48
N THR A 86 -0.98 21.73 -8.84
CA THR A 86 -0.68 21.39 -7.44
C THR A 86 0.38 20.29 -7.42
N PRO A 87 1.42 20.38 -6.56
CA PRO A 87 2.39 19.30 -6.44
C PRO A 87 1.70 18.07 -5.86
N PHE A 88 1.93 16.90 -6.44
CA PHE A 88 1.44 15.64 -5.85
C PHE A 88 2.33 15.17 -4.71
N TRP A 89 3.56 15.70 -4.62
CA TRP A 89 4.49 15.42 -3.55
C TRP A 89 5.31 16.66 -3.21
N THR A 90 5.57 16.85 -1.92
CA THR A 90 6.36 17.97 -1.39
C THR A 90 7.22 17.50 -0.23
N GLU A 91 8.42 18.04 -0.12
CA GLU A 91 9.33 17.75 0.98
C GLU A 91 10.21 18.97 1.26
N THR A 92 10.40 19.30 2.54
CA THR A 92 11.31 20.36 2.97
C THR A 92 12.46 19.74 3.74
N GLN A 93 13.69 20.08 3.38
CA GLN A 93 14.90 19.62 4.04
C GLN A 93 15.88 20.78 4.25
N THR A 94 16.64 20.72 5.35
CA THR A 94 17.82 21.57 5.53
C THR A 94 19.03 20.87 4.93
N VAL A 95 19.62 21.45 3.89
CA VAL A 95 20.69 20.85 3.09
C VAL A 95 21.96 21.69 3.20
N GLU A 96 23.08 21.05 3.44
CA GLU A 96 24.39 21.69 3.43
C GLU A 96 24.85 21.92 1.98
N VAL A 97 25.28 23.14 1.69
CA VAL A 97 25.78 23.58 0.38
C VAL A 97 27.24 23.97 0.55
N ARG A 98 28.11 23.48 -0.35
CA ARG A 98 29.54 23.82 -0.41
C ARG A 98 29.97 24.13 -1.82
N GLY A 99 30.63 25.27 -2.04
CA GLY A 99 30.98 25.78 -3.37
C GLY A 99 29.75 25.99 -4.26
N GLY A 100 28.59 26.25 -3.65
CA GLY A 100 27.30 26.28 -4.32
C GLY A 100 26.73 24.92 -4.71
N VAL A 101 27.41 23.79 -4.47
CA VAL A 101 26.92 22.45 -4.85
C VAL A 101 26.28 21.76 -3.65
N PHE A 102 25.23 20.98 -3.89
CA PHE A 102 24.58 20.15 -2.88
C PHE A 102 24.17 18.78 -3.41
N PHE A 103 24.00 17.85 -2.47
CA PHE A 103 23.50 16.50 -2.70
C PHE A 103 22.36 16.23 -1.73
N VAL A 104 21.25 15.71 -2.22
CA VAL A 104 20.08 15.42 -1.40
C VAL A 104 19.46 14.10 -1.80
N ARG A 105 18.86 13.42 -0.82
CA ARG A 105 18.04 12.24 -1.04
C ARG A 105 16.59 12.61 -0.78
N LEU A 106 15.82 12.69 -1.85
CA LEU A 106 14.38 12.95 -1.81
C LEU A 106 13.65 11.70 -1.33
N GLY A 107 12.60 11.89 -0.53
CA GLY A 107 11.85 10.79 0.09
C GLY A 107 12.38 10.36 1.46
N ALA A 108 13.34 11.07 2.03
CA ALA A 108 13.95 10.73 3.33
C ALA A 108 13.12 11.21 4.53
N VAL A 109 12.49 12.38 4.40
CA VAL A 109 11.58 12.99 5.38
C VAL A 109 10.13 12.71 5.01
N ASN A 110 9.76 12.85 3.73
CA ASN A 110 8.44 12.52 3.22
C ASN A 110 8.53 11.47 2.09
N PRO A 111 8.34 10.17 2.36
CA PRO A 111 8.48 9.11 1.36
C PRO A 111 7.62 9.30 0.11
N ILE A 112 8.16 8.95 -1.06
CA ILE A 112 7.43 8.97 -2.34
C ILE A 112 6.69 7.63 -2.49
N ASN A 113 5.46 7.56 -2.00
CA ASN A 113 4.69 6.31 -1.95
C ASN A 113 4.14 5.89 -3.31
N ASN A 114 3.80 6.84 -4.16
CA ASN A 114 3.29 6.60 -5.50
C ASN A 114 3.89 7.60 -6.50
N LEU A 115 3.95 7.15 -7.75
CA LEU A 115 4.17 8.02 -8.90
C LEU A 115 2.94 7.87 -9.80
N PRO A 116 2.53 8.94 -10.50
CA PRO A 116 1.54 8.83 -11.57
C PRO A 116 1.98 7.80 -12.62
N ASP A 117 1.03 6.98 -13.09
CA ASP A 117 1.29 5.95 -14.11
C ASP A 117 1.50 6.54 -15.51
N GLU A 118 1.05 7.78 -15.74
CA GLU A 118 1.11 8.46 -17.02
C GLU A 118 1.52 9.94 -16.86
N GLY A 119 2.09 10.49 -17.92
CA GLY A 119 2.47 11.90 -18.01
C GLY A 119 3.94 12.19 -17.68
N THR A 120 4.37 13.41 -18.01
CA THR A 120 5.73 13.88 -17.71
C THR A 120 5.81 14.35 -16.27
N LEU A 121 6.84 13.90 -15.55
CA LEU A 121 7.12 14.39 -14.21
C LEU A 121 8.04 15.61 -14.28
N TYR A 122 7.72 16.61 -13.48
CA TYR A 122 8.52 17.84 -13.35
C TYR A 122 8.96 18.03 -11.90
N PHE A 123 10.21 18.43 -11.74
CA PHE A 123 10.84 18.75 -10.48
C PHE A 123 10.89 20.27 -10.29
N GLY A 124 10.37 20.71 -9.15
CA GLY A 124 10.44 22.09 -8.68
C GLY A 124 11.27 22.20 -7.40
N MET A 125 11.96 23.33 -7.25
CA MET A 125 12.77 23.64 -6.08
C MET A 125 12.55 25.08 -5.64
N GLN A 126 12.47 25.28 -4.34
CA GLN A 126 12.40 26.59 -3.70
C GLN A 126 13.46 26.68 -2.60
N VAL A 127 14.12 27.84 -2.52
CA VAL A 127 15.10 28.15 -1.47
C VAL A 127 14.45 29.05 -0.42
N GLY A 128 14.43 28.60 0.83
CA GLY A 128 13.77 29.28 1.96
C GLY A 128 12.33 29.67 1.63
N THR A 129 11.96 30.91 1.90
CA THR A 129 10.63 31.47 1.60
C THR A 129 10.56 32.19 0.25
N GLY A 130 11.57 31.99 -0.62
CA GLY A 130 11.61 32.61 -1.94
C GLY A 130 10.54 32.09 -2.90
N GLN A 131 10.51 32.66 -4.11
CA GLN A 131 9.73 32.09 -5.21
C GLN A 131 10.30 30.71 -5.61
N GLU A 132 9.43 29.81 -6.07
CA GLU A 132 9.88 28.57 -6.71
C GLU A 132 10.69 28.90 -7.96
N LEU A 133 11.82 28.19 -8.12
CA LEU A 133 12.70 28.40 -9.25
C LEU A 133 12.03 27.95 -10.55
N THR A 134 12.19 28.76 -11.59
CA THR A 134 11.67 28.49 -12.93
C THR A 134 12.82 28.49 -13.95
N PRO A 135 12.72 27.69 -15.03
CA PRO A 135 11.69 26.69 -15.30
C PRO A 135 11.83 25.44 -14.41
N ARG A 136 10.74 24.67 -14.25
CA ARG A 136 10.80 23.34 -13.62
C ARG A 136 11.61 22.39 -14.49
N LEU A 137 12.31 21.46 -13.86
CA LEU A 137 13.15 20.50 -14.56
C LEU A 137 12.34 19.24 -14.91
N PRO A 138 12.26 18.81 -16.17
CA PRO A 138 11.64 17.54 -16.50
C PRO A 138 12.48 16.38 -15.94
N ILE A 139 11.83 15.43 -15.29
CA ILE A 139 12.45 14.18 -14.87
C ILE A 139 12.38 13.22 -16.05
N VAL A 140 13.54 12.74 -16.48
CA VAL A 140 13.67 11.82 -17.61
C VAL A 140 14.25 10.48 -17.15
N SER A 141 13.81 9.42 -17.80
CA SER A 141 14.38 8.09 -17.59
C SER A 141 15.81 8.01 -18.11
N SER A 142 16.66 7.24 -17.41
CA SER A 142 17.96 6.86 -17.94
C SER A 142 17.80 5.83 -19.06
N ALA A 143 18.76 5.78 -20.01
CA ALA A 143 18.70 4.86 -21.16
C ALA A 143 18.49 3.39 -20.75
N TYR A 144 19.11 2.95 -19.65
CA TYR A 144 18.94 1.59 -19.13
C TYR A 144 17.60 1.38 -18.41
N ALA A 145 16.99 2.42 -17.84
CA ALA A 145 15.69 2.34 -17.21
C ALA A 145 14.55 2.11 -18.21
N PHE A 146 14.71 2.45 -19.50
CA PHE A 146 13.70 2.14 -20.53
C PHE A 146 13.42 0.64 -20.66
N LYS A 147 14.40 -0.23 -20.36
CA LYS A 147 14.17 -1.68 -20.36
C LYS A 147 13.34 -2.17 -19.18
N ALA A 148 13.23 -1.37 -18.11
CA ALA A 148 12.44 -1.70 -16.92
C ALA A 148 10.97 -1.27 -17.04
N ASP A 149 10.64 -0.42 -18.02
CA ASP A 149 9.26 0.06 -18.27
C ASP A 149 8.25 -1.09 -18.44
N THR A 150 8.68 -2.15 -19.15
CA THR A 150 7.84 -3.32 -19.41
C THR A 150 7.57 -4.20 -18.19
N ALA A 151 8.22 -3.96 -17.04
CA ALA A 151 8.01 -4.78 -15.84
C ALA A 151 6.60 -4.65 -15.26
N ASN A 152 6.00 -3.45 -15.31
CA ASN A 152 4.64 -3.23 -14.80
C ASN A 152 3.55 -3.76 -15.76
N TYR A 153 3.90 -3.94 -17.04
CA TYR A 153 2.99 -4.43 -18.09
C TYR A 153 3.29 -5.85 -18.53
N ALA A 154 4.13 -6.58 -17.79
CA ALA A 154 4.47 -7.95 -18.11
C ALA A 154 3.26 -8.87 -17.87
N SER A 155 2.39 -8.98 -18.86
CA SER A 155 1.44 -10.10 -18.91
C SER A 155 2.21 -11.41 -18.92
N PRO A 156 1.77 -12.43 -18.18
CA PRO A 156 2.33 -13.77 -18.29
C PRO A 156 2.36 -14.18 -19.77
N ILE A 157 3.50 -14.69 -20.22
CA ILE A 157 3.68 -15.24 -21.56
C ILE A 157 4.33 -16.60 -21.45
N GLY A 158 4.00 -17.49 -22.38
CA GLY A 158 4.56 -18.84 -22.41
C GLY A 158 3.62 -19.90 -21.82
N PRO A 159 4.13 -21.12 -21.59
CA PRO A 159 3.33 -22.25 -21.14
C PRO A 159 2.68 -21.97 -19.79
N ALA A 160 1.40 -22.31 -19.68
CA ALA A 160 0.72 -22.34 -18.39
C ALA A 160 1.26 -23.49 -17.53
N GLY A 161 1.21 -23.32 -16.21
CA GLY A 161 1.64 -24.33 -15.25
C GLY A 161 0.53 -24.72 -14.28
N GLY A 162 0.78 -25.76 -13.49
CA GLY A 162 -0.17 -26.27 -12.49
C GLY A 162 -1.44 -26.83 -13.14
N ASP A 163 -2.60 -26.39 -12.67
CA ASP A 163 -3.92 -26.83 -13.14
C ASP A 163 -4.33 -26.26 -14.49
N LEU A 164 -3.47 -25.44 -15.10
CA LEU A 164 -3.69 -24.81 -16.38
C LEU A 164 -2.86 -25.46 -17.49
N THR A 165 -3.43 -25.55 -18.68
CA THR A 165 -2.79 -25.99 -19.92
C THR A 165 -2.86 -24.90 -21.00
N GLY A 166 -2.08 -25.08 -22.07
CA GLY A 166 -1.94 -24.10 -23.15
C GLY A 166 -0.95 -22.99 -22.78
N ASN A 167 -1.22 -21.77 -23.27
CA ASN A 167 -0.31 -20.64 -23.15
C ASN A 167 -1.04 -19.40 -22.64
N TYR A 168 -0.35 -18.63 -21.80
CA TYR A 168 -0.80 -17.29 -21.41
C TYR A 168 -0.83 -16.34 -22.62
N PRO A 169 -1.73 -15.33 -22.63
CA PRO A 169 -2.58 -14.89 -21.52
C PRO A 169 -3.90 -15.67 -21.36
N SER A 170 -4.24 -16.56 -22.29
CA SER A 170 -5.53 -17.26 -22.32
C SER A 170 -5.37 -18.78 -22.18
N PRO A 171 -4.88 -19.28 -21.03
CA PRO A 171 -4.80 -20.71 -20.78
C PRO A 171 -6.18 -21.32 -20.53
N SER A 172 -6.25 -22.65 -20.51
CA SER A 172 -7.46 -23.41 -20.15
C SER A 172 -7.19 -24.30 -18.94
N ILE A 173 -8.23 -24.71 -18.20
CA ILE A 173 -8.08 -25.74 -17.17
C ILE A 173 -7.61 -27.05 -17.84
N ALA A 174 -6.59 -27.68 -17.29
CA ALA A 174 -6.06 -28.93 -17.80
C ALA A 174 -7.04 -30.10 -17.58
N GLN A 175 -6.97 -31.10 -18.45
CA GLN A 175 -7.81 -32.28 -18.31
C GLN A 175 -7.52 -32.98 -16.97
N ASN A 176 -8.58 -33.34 -16.24
CA ASN A 176 -8.52 -33.97 -14.92
C ASN A 176 -7.82 -33.13 -13.83
N ALA A 177 -7.60 -31.83 -14.04
CA ALA A 177 -6.99 -30.96 -13.03
C ALA A 177 -7.89 -30.79 -11.80
N ILE A 178 -9.20 -30.71 -12.00
CA ILE A 178 -10.15 -30.57 -10.90
C ILE A 178 -10.41 -31.94 -10.26
N THR A 179 -9.87 -32.13 -9.07
CA THR A 179 -10.06 -33.32 -8.21
C THR A 179 -10.95 -33.00 -7.00
N SER A 180 -11.28 -33.99 -6.18
CA SER A 180 -12.03 -33.78 -4.93
C SER A 180 -11.36 -32.80 -3.98
N ASP A 181 -10.02 -32.70 -3.96
CA ASP A 181 -9.31 -31.74 -3.11
C ASP A 181 -9.56 -30.28 -3.53
N HIS A 182 -9.97 -30.05 -4.78
CA HIS A 182 -10.32 -28.73 -5.31
C HIS A 182 -11.79 -28.35 -5.06
N ILE A 183 -12.60 -29.30 -4.58
CA ILE A 183 -14.05 -29.12 -4.38
C ILE A 183 -14.33 -29.27 -2.89
N GLN A 184 -14.76 -28.18 -2.25
CA GLN A 184 -15.19 -28.25 -0.87
C GLN A 184 -16.50 -29.05 -0.74
N ASP A 185 -16.59 -29.91 0.27
CA ASP A 185 -17.78 -30.72 0.50
C ASP A 185 -19.03 -29.85 0.70
N GLY A 186 -20.11 -30.25 0.02
CA GLY A 186 -21.42 -29.58 0.10
C GLY A 186 -21.54 -28.26 -0.66
N THR A 187 -20.52 -27.79 -1.39
CA THR A 187 -20.60 -26.52 -2.14
C THR A 187 -21.18 -26.65 -3.54
N ILE A 188 -21.12 -27.85 -4.15
CA ILE A 188 -21.76 -28.11 -5.44
C ILE A 188 -23.27 -28.26 -5.22
N VAL A 189 -24.03 -27.26 -5.68
CA VAL A 189 -25.49 -27.21 -5.55
C VAL A 189 -26.17 -27.48 -6.89
N ARG A 190 -27.50 -27.66 -6.89
CA ARG A 190 -28.27 -27.90 -8.13
C ARG A 190 -28.14 -26.78 -9.18
N ALA A 191 -27.80 -25.56 -8.76
CA ALA A 191 -27.59 -24.45 -9.69
C ALA A 191 -26.27 -24.56 -10.48
N ASP A 192 -25.30 -25.34 -10.00
CA ASP A 192 -23.99 -25.51 -10.64
C ASP A 192 -23.99 -26.60 -11.73
N VAL A 193 -25.04 -27.41 -11.77
CA VAL A 193 -25.23 -28.48 -12.75
C VAL A 193 -26.40 -28.17 -13.66
N ALA A 194 -26.43 -28.77 -14.84
CA ALA A 194 -27.55 -28.61 -15.76
C ALA A 194 -28.88 -29.04 -15.10
N PRO A 195 -30.02 -28.40 -15.40
CA PRO A 195 -31.31 -28.73 -14.76
C PRO A 195 -31.75 -30.18 -14.93
N ASP A 196 -31.32 -30.82 -16.01
CA ASP A 196 -31.58 -32.21 -16.37
C ASP A 196 -30.45 -33.16 -15.94
N PHE A 197 -29.44 -32.67 -15.23
CA PHE A 197 -28.36 -33.50 -14.69
C PHE A 197 -28.92 -34.60 -13.80
N LYS A 198 -28.64 -35.86 -14.16
CA LYS A 198 -28.92 -37.05 -13.36
C LYS A 198 -27.59 -37.69 -13.00
N ALA A 199 -27.27 -37.75 -11.71
CA ALA A 199 -26.07 -38.46 -11.29
C ALA A 199 -26.22 -39.96 -11.59
N PRO A 200 -25.26 -40.62 -12.27
CA PRO A 200 -25.36 -42.03 -12.67
C PRO A 200 -25.56 -43.01 -11.51
N TYR A 201 -25.16 -42.61 -10.31
CA TYR A 201 -25.29 -43.36 -9.06
C TYR A 201 -25.88 -42.50 -7.95
N ALA A 202 -26.90 -41.68 -8.26
CA ALA A 202 -27.71 -41.10 -7.19
C ALA A 202 -28.39 -42.24 -6.43
N ASP A 203 -27.84 -42.61 -5.29
CA ASP A 203 -28.60 -43.37 -4.30
C ASP A 203 -29.82 -42.52 -3.98
N THR A 204 -30.98 -43.00 -4.37
CA THR A 204 -32.25 -42.38 -4.01
C THR A 204 -32.52 -42.76 -2.56
N ALA A 205 -31.73 -42.23 -1.65
CA ALA A 205 -31.92 -42.35 -0.22
C ALA A 205 -32.36 -41.01 0.34
N ASP A 206 -33.46 -40.47 -0.19
CA ASP A 206 -34.32 -39.59 0.60
C ASP A 206 -35.63 -40.33 0.85
N TYR A 207 -35.69 -40.85 2.08
CA TYR A 207 -36.87 -41.29 2.78
C TYR A 207 -38.04 -40.31 2.57
N ALA A 208 -39.08 -40.78 1.90
CA ALA A 208 -40.48 -40.43 2.16
C ALA A 208 -41.37 -41.60 1.73
#